data_AF-A0A073I0Q2-F1
#
_entry.id   AF-A0A073I0Q2-F1
#
_cell.length_a   1.000
_cell.length_b   1.000
_cell.length_c   1.000
_cell.angle_alpha   90.00
_cell.angle_beta   90.00
_cell.angle_gamma   90.00
#
_symmetry.space_group_name_H-M   'P 1'
#
loop_
_entity.id
_entity.type
_entity.pdbx_description
1 polymer ?
#
loop_
_entity_poly.entity_id
_entity_poly.type
_entity_poly.pdbx_seq_one_letter_code
_entity_poly.pdbx_strand_id
1 'polypeptide(L)'
;MQTKMMQNQMPQGYMPHFQPQSMQFMPMMPMPPQQPMQMPNVSQMFNMMQSNPAMKDHFNQLCQNYQQSQNSQPQEKVKDSIQKTKSVPDVKKPTNAYIFFQKEEMRQLMSDNPGNSVASFAKQVGLKWAGLTSEEKSKFEQMAENDKIRYQREIQENKQSVGVSNTKKGKSQKTNESGEKQVKKSRYTSYLIFNMERMIELKKENPKIMPPELTKITSQEWKAMSDEQKLHYKKLAEEKNNRVQQ
;
A
#
# COMPACT_ATOMS: atom_id res chain seq x y z
N MET A 1 86.60 21.44 -4.55
CA MET A 1 86.84 20.25 -3.70
C MET A 1 86.00 20.38 -2.43
N GLN A 2 85.39 19.28 -2.02
CA GLN A 2 84.88 18.97 -0.67
C GLN A 2 83.65 19.70 -0.12
N THR A 3 82.51 19.01 -0.25
CA THR A 3 81.59 18.57 0.81
C THR A 3 81.91 19.04 2.24
N LYS A 4 80.92 19.65 2.91
CA LYS A 4 80.59 19.29 4.29
C LYS A 4 79.14 19.60 4.62
N MET A 5 78.50 18.55 5.15
CA MET A 5 77.13 18.49 5.65
C MET A 5 76.97 19.42 6.86
N MET A 6 75.86 20.14 6.94
CA MET A 6 75.32 20.59 8.21
C MET A 6 73.90 20.05 8.35
N GLN A 7 73.85 18.97 9.11
CA GLN A 7 72.67 18.28 9.59
C GLN A 7 72.07 19.14 10.71
N ASN A 8 70.97 19.83 10.41
CA ASN A 8 70.28 20.69 11.38
C ASN A 8 69.39 19.81 12.26
N GLN A 9 69.93 19.33 13.39
CA GLN A 9 69.16 18.69 14.44
C GLN A 9 68.38 19.76 15.21
N MET A 10 67.06 19.70 15.12
CA MET A 10 66.15 20.45 15.99
C MET A 10 65.88 19.66 17.28
N PRO A 11 65.76 20.36 18.43
CA PRO A 11 65.79 19.78 19.77
C PRO A 11 64.55 18.96 20.12
N GLN A 12 64.77 17.87 20.86
CA GLN A 12 63.75 17.07 21.55
C GLN A 12 62.99 17.93 22.56
N GLY A 13 61.84 18.46 22.15
CA GLY A 13 60.92 19.22 22.98
C GLY A 13 59.80 18.35 23.54
N TYR A 14 59.86 18.13 24.87
CA TYR A 14 58.75 17.87 25.80
C TYR A 14 57.49 17.18 25.25
N MET A 15 57.39 15.88 25.49
CA MET A 15 56.08 15.23 25.64
C MET A 15 55.56 15.50 27.06
N PRO A 16 54.35 16.04 27.24
CA PRO A 16 53.76 16.15 28.56
C PRO A 16 53.50 14.74 29.10
N HIS A 17 54.19 14.41 30.18
CA HIS A 17 53.94 13.22 30.97
C HIS A 17 52.55 13.36 31.61
N PHE A 18 51.53 12.79 30.96
CA PHE A 18 50.22 12.64 31.57
C PHE A 18 50.31 11.55 32.64
N GLN A 19 50.39 11.97 33.90
CA GLN A 19 49.95 11.12 35.01
C GLN A 19 48.51 10.67 34.69
N PRO A 20 48.21 9.36 34.73
CA PRO A 20 46.82 8.93 34.75
C PRO A 20 46.26 9.40 36.09
N GLN A 21 45.55 10.53 36.10
CA GLN A 21 44.63 10.82 37.18
C GLN A 21 43.68 9.63 37.24
N SER A 22 43.62 9.02 38.41
CA SER A 22 42.63 8.01 38.76
C SER A 22 41.26 8.54 38.37
N MET A 23 40.69 8.00 37.29
CA MET A 23 39.27 8.14 37.01
C MET A 23 38.54 7.40 38.12
N GLN A 24 38.25 8.12 39.19
CA GLN A 24 37.22 7.73 40.13
C GLN A 24 35.94 7.64 39.30
N PHE A 25 35.47 6.42 39.10
CA PHE A 25 34.15 6.12 38.55
C PHE A 25 33.13 6.95 39.33
N MET A 26 32.60 8.01 38.72
CA MET A 26 31.39 8.63 39.23
C MET A 26 30.27 7.60 39.06
N PRO A 27 29.57 7.19 40.14
CA PRO A 27 28.44 6.29 40.00
C PRO A 27 27.36 7.00 39.18
N MET A 28 26.98 6.40 38.06
CA MET A 28 25.79 6.79 37.29
C MET A 28 24.60 6.78 38.24
N MET A 29 24.01 7.96 38.50
CA MET A 29 22.75 8.04 39.21
C MET A 29 21.69 7.25 38.43
N PRO A 30 20.87 6.41 39.09
CA PRO A 30 19.80 5.69 38.40
C PRO A 30 18.82 6.70 37.82
N MET A 31 18.64 6.64 36.50
CA MET A 31 17.55 7.32 35.81
C MET A 31 16.22 6.95 36.48
N PRO A 32 15.39 7.93 36.90
CA PRO A 32 14.09 7.62 37.46
C PRO A 32 13.26 6.88 36.40
N PRO A 33 12.47 5.86 36.78
CA PRO A 33 11.60 5.18 35.85
C PRO A 33 10.69 6.21 35.20
N GLN A 34 10.74 6.33 33.88
CA GLN A 34 9.79 7.13 33.13
C GLN A 34 8.40 6.55 33.39
N GLN A 35 7.66 7.19 34.28
CA GLN A 35 6.23 6.91 34.41
C GLN A 35 5.59 7.21 33.06
N PRO A 36 4.68 6.35 32.56
CA PRO A 36 3.94 6.65 31.36
C PRO A 36 3.28 8.02 31.54
N MET A 37 3.51 8.96 30.62
CA MET A 37 2.87 10.28 30.65
C MET A 37 1.36 10.08 30.70
N GLN A 38 0.78 10.15 31.89
CA GLN A 38 -0.65 10.25 32.06
C GLN A 38 -1.04 11.64 31.57
N MET A 39 -1.74 11.69 30.46
CA MET A 39 -2.42 12.90 30.01
C MET A 39 -3.27 13.42 31.16
N PRO A 40 -3.17 14.72 31.51
CA PRO A 40 -3.93 15.28 32.62
C PRO A 40 -5.43 15.08 32.37
N ASN A 41 -6.14 14.64 33.41
CA ASN A 41 -7.60 14.48 33.33
C ASN A 41 -8.26 15.85 33.06
N VAL A 42 -9.47 15.87 32.53
CA VAL A 42 -10.25 17.06 32.18
C VAL A 42 -10.27 18.11 33.31
N SER A 43 -10.33 17.68 34.58
CA SER A 43 -10.25 18.59 35.73
C SER A 43 -8.86 19.21 35.94
N GLN A 44 -7.79 18.48 35.64
CA GLN A 44 -6.41 19.00 35.69
C GLN A 44 -6.14 19.96 34.51
N MET A 45 -6.70 19.66 33.33
CA MET A 45 -6.67 20.56 32.17
C MET A 45 -7.43 21.86 32.42
N PHE A 46 -8.56 21.81 33.14
CA PHE A 46 -9.33 22.99 33.54
C PHE A 46 -8.56 23.88 34.53
N ASN A 47 -7.86 23.30 35.51
CA ASN A 47 -7.02 24.06 36.44
C ASN A 47 -5.78 24.66 35.75
N MET A 48 -5.16 23.96 34.79
CA MET A 48 -4.08 24.52 33.95
C MET A 48 -4.56 25.68 33.06
N MET A 49 -5.82 25.67 32.63
CA MET A 49 -6.41 26.74 31.82
C MET A 49 -6.71 28.02 32.63
N GLN A 50 -6.77 27.93 33.97
CA GLN A 50 -6.96 29.08 34.86
C GLN A 50 -5.66 29.76 35.28
N SER A 51 -4.54 29.03 35.33
CA SER A 51 -3.24 29.54 35.78
C SER A 51 -2.38 30.17 34.68
N ASN A 52 -2.73 30.00 33.40
CA ASN A 52 -1.96 30.55 32.27
C ASN A 52 -2.86 31.12 31.15
N PRO A 53 -3.02 32.45 31.08
CA PRO A 53 -3.84 33.12 30.07
C PRO A 53 -3.49 32.76 28.63
N ALA A 54 -2.19 32.57 28.33
CA ALA A 54 -1.72 32.23 26.99
C ALA A 54 -2.18 30.84 26.52
N MET A 55 -2.40 29.89 27.44
CA MET A 55 -2.89 28.56 27.10
C MET A 55 -4.40 28.57 26.84
N LYS A 56 -5.14 29.44 27.55
CA LYS A 56 -6.57 29.66 27.33
C LYS A 56 -6.85 30.30 25.97
N ASP A 57 -6.02 31.26 25.56
CA ASP A 57 -6.11 31.87 24.24
C ASP A 57 -5.80 30.88 23.13
N HIS A 58 -4.76 30.06 23.29
CA HIS A 58 -4.44 28.99 22.35
C HIS A 58 -5.56 27.95 22.25
N PHE A 59 -6.16 27.54 23.37
CA PHE A 59 -7.28 26.60 23.38
C PHE A 59 -8.54 27.18 22.72
N ASN A 60 -8.88 28.44 23.02
CA ASN A 60 -9.98 29.15 22.38
C ASN A 60 -9.76 29.32 20.88
N GLN A 61 -8.52 29.57 20.46
CA GLN A 61 -8.14 29.69 19.06
C GLN A 61 -8.24 28.33 18.33
N LEU A 62 -7.85 27.23 18.97
CA LEU A 62 -8.05 25.89 18.43
C LEU A 62 -9.54 25.53 18.29
N CYS A 63 -10.37 25.88 19.28
CA CYS A 63 -11.81 25.69 19.22
C CYS A 63 -12.47 26.56 18.12
N GLN A 64 -12.07 27.83 18.00
CA GLN A 64 -12.55 28.71 16.92
C GLN A 64 -12.12 28.19 15.54
N ASN A 65 -10.88 27.72 15.38
CA ASN A 65 -10.40 27.14 14.12
C ASN A 65 -11.16 25.85 13.77
N TYR A 66 -11.51 25.04 14.77
CA TYR A 66 -12.33 23.85 14.57
C TYR A 66 -13.77 24.21 14.15
N GLN A 67 -14.39 25.21 14.78
CA GLN A 67 -15.71 25.70 14.39
C GLN A 67 -15.72 26.37 13.00
N GLN A 68 -14.68 27.12 12.65
CA GLN A 68 -14.49 27.69 11.31
C GLN A 68 -14.25 26.60 10.25
N SER A 69 -13.57 25.50 10.61
CA SER A 69 -13.41 24.32 9.76
C SER A 69 -14.73 23.59 9.49
N GLN A 70 -15.64 23.56 10.48
CA GLN A 70 -16.98 22.97 10.30
C GLN A 70 -17.96 23.87 9.53
N ASN A 71 -17.80 25.20 9.58
CA ASN A 71 -18.64 26.16 8.86
C ASN A 71 -18.09 26.61 7.49
N SER A 72 -16.86 26.24 7.15
CA SER A 72 -16.32 26.43 5.80
C SER A 72 -16.79 25.29 4.91
N GLN A 73 -17.70 25.60 3.98
CA GLN A 73 -17.98 24.74 2.82
C GLN A 73 -16.65 24.22 2.24
N PRO A 74 -16.43 22.89 2.13
CA PRO A 74 -15.39 22.39 1.26
C PRO A 74 -15.78 22.75 -0.17
N GLN A 75 -15.17 23.84 -0.63
CA GLN A 75 -14.80 24.15 -2.00
C GLN A 75 -14.70 22.88 -2.84
N GLU A 76 -15.26 22.92 -4.05
CA GLU A 76 -15.11 21.86 -5.05
C GLU A 76 -13.69 21.32 -5.00
N LYS A 77 -13.55 20.03 -4.66
CA LYS A 77 -12.31 19.33 -4.94
C LYS A 77 -12.08 19.52 -6.44
N VAL A 78 -11.13 20.38 -6.79
CA VAL A 78 -10.48 20.34 -8.09
C VAL A 78 -9.96 18.92 -8.20
N LYS A 79 -10.76 18.08 -8.86
CA LYS A 79 -10.29 16.79 -9.35
C LYS A 79 -9.17 17.19 -10.29
N ASP A 80 -7.93 16.98 -9.84
CA ASP A 80 -6.80 16.95 -10.77
C ASP A 80 -7.24 16.09 -11.94
N SER A 81 -7.50 16.77 -13.05
CA SER A 81 -7.77 16.15 -14.31
C SER A 81 -6.44 15.58 -14.77
N ILE A 82 -6.10 14.41 -14.22
CA ILE A 82 -5.56 13.37 -15.07
C ILE A 82 -6.59 13.30 -16.19
N GLN A 83 -6.23 13.86 -17.35
CA GLN A 83 -7.04 13.79 -18.54
C GLN A 83 -7.39 12.31 -18.71
N LYS A 84 -8.62 11.99 -18.29
CA LYS A 84 -9.22 10.69 -18.48
C LYS A 84 -9.41 10.66 -19.98
N THR A 85 -8.39 10.16 -20.68
CA THR A 85 -8.47 9.75 -22.07
C THR A 85 -9.82 9.05 -22.17
N LYS A 86 -10.75 9.64 -22.95
CA LYS A 86 -12.19 9.32 -22.92
C LYS A 86 -12.39 7.81 -22.79
N SER A 87 -12.51 7.36 -21.55
CA SER A 87 -12.50 5.93 -21.25
C SER A 87 -13.94 5.53 -21.48
N VAL A 88 -14.17 4.81 -22.59
CA VAL A 88 -15.08 3.67 -22.69
C VAL A 88 -16.20 3.73 -21.64
N PRO A 89 -17.47 4.03 -22.01
CA PRO A 89 -18.61 4.04 -21.07
C PRO A 89 -18.45 2.98 -20.00
N ASP A 90 -18.50 3.36 -18.72
CA ASP A 90 -18.14 2.44 -17.63
C ASP A 90 -19.19 1.31 -17.53
N VAL A 91 -18.89 0.18 -18.19
CA VAL A 91 -19.76 -1.00 -18.17
C VAL A 91 -19.74 -1.55 -16.74
N LYS A 92 -20.89 -1.48 -16.05
CA LYS A 92 -21.02 -1.96 -14.68
C LYS A 92 -20.69 -3.45 -14.60
N LYS A 93 -19.81 -3.79 -13.65
CA LYS A 93 -19.38 -5.17 -13.38
C LYS A 93 -20.57 -6.12 -13.21
N PRO A 94 -20.39 -7.41 -13.55
CA PRO A 94 -21.46 -8.38 -13.40
C PRO A 94 -21.80 -8.59 -11.92
N THR A 95 -23.08 -8.69 -11.65
CA THR A 95 -23.68 -8.90 -10.33
C THR A 95 -23.68 -10.40 -10.02
N ASN A 96 -23.23 -10.79 -8.82
CA ASN A 96 -23.23 -12.21 -8.41
C ASN A 96 -24.59 -12.63 -7.82
N ALA A 97 -24.78 -13.94 -7.63
CA ALA A 97 -26.04 -14.53 -7.17
C ALA A 97 -26.49 -13.96 -5.81
N TYR A 98 -25.54 -13.81 -4.87
CA TYR A 98 -25.83 -13.24 -3.55
C TYR A 98 -26.38 -11.82 -3.63
N ILE A 99 -25.83 -10.97 -4.51
CA ILE A 99 -26.32 -9.59 -4.65
C ILE A 99 -27.72 -9.54 -5.28
N PHE A 100 -28.05 -10.46 -6.18
CA PHE A 100 -29.43 -10.58 -6.69
C PHE A 100 -30.40 -10.98 -5.58
N PHE A 101 -30.04 -12.00 -4.79
CA PHE A 101 -30.81 -12.39 -3.62
C PHE A 101 -30.96 -11.27 -2.61
N GLN A 102 -29.86 -10.59 -2.27
CA GLN A 102 -29.87 -9.48 -1.33
C GLN A 102 -30.81 -8.37 -1.80
N LYS A 103 -30.82 -8.01 -3.08
CA LYS A 103 -31.71 -6.97 -3.61
C LYS A 103 -33.19 -7.36 -3.46
N GLU A 104 -33.52 -8.61 -3.78
CA GLU A 104 -34.89 -9.12 -3.68
C GLU A 104 -35.37 -9.12 -2.22
N GLU A 105 -34.57 -9.70 -1.33
CA GLU A 105 -34.89 -9.77 0.10
C GLU A 105 -34.93 -8.41 0.78
N MET A 106 -33.98 -7.52 0.44
CA MET A 106 -33.98 -6.15 0.97
C MET A 106 -35.22 -5.39 0.54
N ARG A 107 -35.66 -5.55 -0.71
CA ARG A 107 -36.89 -4.92 -1.20
C ARG A 107 -38.11 -5.44 -0.43
N GLN A 108 -38.20 -6.74 -0.20
CA GLN A 108 -39.28 -7.33 0.57
C GLN A 108 -39.28 -6.84 2.02
N LEU A 109 -38.12 -6.91 2.70
CA LEU A 109 -37.98 -6.48 4.10
C LEU A 109 -38.27 -5.00 4.31
N MET A 110 -37.85 -4.14 3.38
CA MET A 110 -38.16 -2.70 3.43
C MET A 110 -39.64 -2.42 3.17
N SER A 111 -40.28 -3.21 2.32
CA SER A 111 -41.73 -3.11 2.07
C SER A 111 -42.53 -3.52 3.32
N ASP A 112 -42.12 -4.59 3.98
CA ASP A 112 -42.80 -5.11 5.17
C ASP A 112 -42.52 -4.27 6.43
N ASN A 113 -41.39 -3.55 6.46
CA ASN A 113 -40.95 -2.74 7.59
C ASN A 113 -40.49 -1.35 7.15
N PRO A 114 -41.43 -0.48 6.72
CA PRO A 114 -41.10 0.88 6.32
C PRO A 114 -40.60 1.67 7.55
N GLY A 115 -39.33 2.08 7.54
CA GLY A 115 -38.72 2.91 8.60
C GLY A 115 -37.43 2.33 9.20
N ASN A 116 -37.12 1.06 8.95
CA ASN A 116 -35.87 0.45 9.38
C ASN A 116 -34.73 0.71 8.38
N SER A 117 -33.49 0.82 8.88
CA SER A 117 -32.30 1.08 8.05
C SER A 117 -31.87 -0.16 7.29
N VAL A 118 -31.36 0.01 6.05
CA VAL A 118 -30.77 -1.08 5.25
C VAL A 118 -29.72 -1.88 6.03
N ALA A 119 -28.97 -1.20 6.91
CA ALA A 119 -27.94 -1.82 7.73
C ALA A 119 -28.49 -2.84 8.74
N SER A 120 -29.71 -2.66 9.26
CA SER A 120 -30.28 -3.59 10.24
C SER A 120 -30.61 -4.95 9.62
N PHE A 121 -31.02 -4.95 8.34
CA PHE A 121 -31.39 -6.16 7.62
C PHE A 121 -30.22 -6.92 7.02
N ALA A 122 -29.05 -6.28 6.89
CA ALA A 122 -27.89 -6.88 6.21
C ALA A 122 -27.45 -8.20 6.87
N LYS A 123 -27.48 -8.27 8.20
CA LYS A 123 -27.15 -9.49 8.96
C LYS A 123 -28.18 -10.59 8.74
N GLN A 124 -29.47 -10.25 8.73
CA GLN A 124 -30.56 -11.21 8.51
C GLN A 124 -30.50 -11.82 7.11
N VAL A 125 -30.24 -11.01 6.09
CA VAL A 125 -30.10 -11.49 4.70
C VAL A 125 -28.88 -12.39 4.54
N GLY A 126 -27.75 -12.07 5.18
CA GLY A 126 -26.57 -12.93 5.17
C GLY A 126 -26.85 -14.32 5.76
N LEU A 127 -27.58 -14.38 6.89
CA LEU A 127 -28.00 -15.64 7.51
C LEU A 127 -28.97 -16.42 6.63
N LYS A 128 -29.95 -15.75 6.04
CA LYS A 128 -30.93 -16.38 5.13
C LYS A 128 -30.23 -17.00 3.92
N TRP A 129 -29.28 -16.29 3.29
CA TRP A 129 -28.48 -16.82 2.18
C TRP A 129 -27.68 -18.07 2.56
N ALA A 130 -27.09 -18.09 3.75
CA ALA A 130 -26.36 -19.25 4.24
C ALA A 130 -27.27 -20.48 4.41
N GLY A 131 -28.51 -20.25 4.86
CA GLY A 131 -29.53 -21.30 5.06
C GLY A 131 -30.28 -21.74 3.80
N LEU A 132 -30.17 -21.03 2.67
CA LEU A 132 -30.83 -21.43 1.42
C LEU A 132 -30.26 -22.74 0.85
N THR A 133 -31.15 -23.56 0.32
CA THR A 133 -30.84 -24.80 -0.39
C THR A 133 -30.22 -24.52 -1.77
N SER A 134 -29.63 -25.56 -2.37
CA SER A 134 -29.05 -25.45 -3.72
C SER A 134 -30.10 -25.07 -4.78
N GLU A 135 -31.34 -25.54 -4.63
CA GLU A 135 -32.42 -25.26 -5.57
C GLU A 135 -32.84 -23.80 -5.53
N GLU A 136 -32.96 -23.23 -4.32
CA GLU A 136 -33.29 -21.82 -4.13
C GLU A 136 -32.15 -20.91 -4.62
N LYS A 137 -30.89 -21.31 -4.39
CA LYS A 137 -29.71 -20.62 -4.93
C LYS A 137 -29.63 -20.68 -6.45
N SER A 138 -30.07 -21.78 -7.06
CA SER A 138 -30.01 -21.99 -8.52
C SER A 138 -30.70 -20.86 -9.30
N LYS A 139 -31.86 -20.37 -8.82
CA LYS A 139 -32.54 -19.21 -9.42
C LYS A 139 -31.63 -17.98 -9.50
N PHE A 140 -30.91 -17.67 -8.42
CA PHE A 140 -30.03 -16.51 -8.35
C PHE A 140 -28.71 -16.73 -9.11
N GLU A 141 -28.23 -17.98 -9.18
CA GLU A 141 -27.08 -18.36 -10.00
C GLU A 141 -27.38 -18.19 -11.49
N GLN A 142 -28.58 -18.57 -11.95
CA GLN A 142 -29.02 -18.32 -13.33
C GLN A 142 -29.10 -16.82 -13.64
N MET A 143 -29.61 -15.99 -12.70
CA MET A 143 -29.60 -14.53 -12.84
C MET A 143 -28.18 -13.97 -12.94
N ALA A 144 -27.25 -14.50 -12.13
CA ALA A 144 -25.84 -14.11 -12.17
C ALA A 144 -25.15 -14.49 -13.48
N GLU A 145 -25.44 -15.67 -14.03
CA GLU A 145 -24.87 -16.09 -15.32
C GLU A 145 -25.44 -15.23 -16.47
N ASN A 146 -26.73 -14.93 -16.44
CA ASN A 146 -27.34 -14.01 -17.41
C ASN A 146 -26.72 -12.60 -17.34
N ASP A 147 -26.45 -12.08 -16.13
CA ASP A 147 -25.80 -10.78 -15.97
C ASP A 147 -24.33 -10.78 -16.43
N LYS A 148 -23.66 -11.92 -16.30
CA LYS A 148 -22.31 -12.13 -16.84
C LYS A 148 -22.31 -12.15 -18.36
N ILE A 149 -23.32 -12.74 -19.00
CA ILE A 149 -23.51 -12.69 -20.46
C ILE A 149 -23.79 -11.25 -20.92
N ARG A 150 -24.68 -10.52 -20.23
CA ARG A 150 -24.93 -9.09 -20.47
C ARG A 150 -23.63 -8.28 -20.40
N TYR A 151 -22.85 -8.45 -19.33
CA TYR A 151 -21.59 -7.74 -19.17
C TYR A 151 -20.59 -8.03 -20.30
N GLN A 152 -20.47 -9.29 -20.73
CA GLN A 152 -19.59 -9.66 -21.84
C GLN A 152 -20.02 -8.99 -23.14
N ARG A 153 -21.34 -8.97 -23.43
CA ARG A 153 -21.91 -8.29 -24.59
C ARG A 153 -21.62 -6.79 -24.55
N GLU A 154 -21.94 -6.12 -23.44
CA GLU A 154 -21.73 -4.68 -23.29
C GLU A 154 -20.24 -4.30 -23.40
N ILE A 155 -19.33 -5.10 -22.83
CA ILE A 155 -17.89 -4.89 -22.98
C ILE A 155 -17.44 -5.06 -24.44
N GLN A 156 -18.00 -6.03 -25.18
CA GLN A 156 -17.67 -6.27 -26.57
C GLN A 156 -18.17 -5.13 -27.47
N GLU A 157 -19.42 -4.71 -27.31
CA GLU A 157 -20.02 -3.58 -28.04
C GLU A 157 -19.27 -2.27 -27.76
N ASN A 158 -18.91 -2.05 -26.50
CA ASN A 158 -18.19 -0.84 -26.11
C ASN A 158 -16.76 -0.80 -26.69
N LYS A 159 -16.06 -1.95 -26.72
CA LYS A 159 -14.77 -2.10 -27.43
C LYS A 159 -14.88 -1.85 -28.94
N GLN A 160 -16.03 -2.09 -29.56
CA GLN A 160 -16.26 -1.81 -30.98
C GLN A 160 -16.56 -0.33 -31.22
N SER A 161 -17.27 0.33 -30.30
CA SER A 161 -17.61 1.76 -30.38
C SER A 161 -16.43 2.72 -30.09
N VAL A 162 -15.45 2.25 -29.32
CA VAL A 162 -14.24 3.01 -28.97
C VAL A 162 -13.06 2.31 -29.63
N GLY A 163 -12.61 2.82 -30.78
CA GLY A 163 -11.45 2.34 -31.54
C GLY A 163 -10.12 2.48 -30.79
N VAL A 164 -10.01 1.87 -29.61
CA VAL A 164 -8.83 1.86 -28.76
C VAL A 164 -8.31 0.44 -28.68
N SER A 165 -7.15 0.26 -29.32
CA SER A 165 -6.28 -0.90 -29.24
C SER A 165 -6.18 -1.44 -27.81
N ASN A 166 -6.55 -2.71 -27.67
CA ASN A 166 -6.73 -3.37 -26.40
C ASN A 166 -5.36 -3.87 -25.85
N THR A 167 -4.73 -3.13 -24.94
CA THR A 167 -3.80 -3.70 -23.94
C THR A 167 -4.56 -3.99 -22.65
N LYS A 168 -5.30 -5.10 -22.62
CA LYS A 168 -5.71 -5.72 -21.35
C LYS A 168 -5.44 -7.22 -21.36
N LYS A 169 -4.46 -7.60 -20.53
CA LYS A 169 -4.20 -8.95 -20.01
C LYS A 169 -5.50 -9.56 -19.49
N GLY A 170 -6.04 -10.54 -20.21
CA GLY A 170 -6.97 -11.51 -19.67
C GLY A 170 -6.20 -12.67 -19.06
N LYS A 171 -6.44 -12.99 -17.77
CA LYS A 171 -6.16 -14.32 -17.24
C LYS A 171 -7.19 -15.27 -17.84
N SER A 172 -6.85 -15.91 -18.96
CA SER A 172 -7.60 -17.09 -19.42
C SER A 172 -7.14 -18.30 -18.61
N GLN A 173 -7.97 -18.75 -17.67
CA GLN A 173 -7.89 -20.12 -17.15
C GLN A 173 -8.39 -21.04 -18.26
N LYS A 174 -7.47 -21.72 -18.95
CA LYS A 174 -7.78 -22.89 -19.77
C LYS A 174 -7.47 -24.12 -18.91
N THR A 175 -8.50 -24.83 -18.50
CA THR A 175 -8.41 -26.17 -17.90
C THR A 175 -8.35 -27.20 -19.03
N ASN A 176 -7.47 -28.18 -18.91
CA ASN A 176 -7.50 -29.44 -19.67
C ASN A 176 -8.30 -30.49 -18.89
N GLU A 177 -8.76 -31.52 -19.59
CA GLU A 177 -9.74 -32.53 -19.14
C GLU A 177 -9.27 -33.43 -17.98
N SER A 178 -8.06 -33.23 -17.43
CA SER A 178 -7.50 -34.03 -16.34
C SER A 178 -7.42 -33.29 -14.99
N GLY A 179 -8.00 -32.10 -14.85
CA GLY A 179 -8.11 -31.39 -13.56
C GLY A 179 -6.80 -30.83 -12.98
N GLU A 180 -5.64 -31.13 -13.57
CA GLU A 180 -4.36 -30.54 -13.17
C GLU A 180 -4.20 -29.12 -13.70
N LYS A 181 -3.96 -28.17 -12.79
CA LYS A 181 -3.68 -26.76 -13.11
C LYS A 181 -2.33 -26.66 -13.83
N GLN A 182 -2.33 -26.71 -15.16
CA GLN A 182 -1.17 -26.31 -15.95
C GLN A 182 -0.93 -24.80 -15.77
N VAL A 183 -0.01 -24.44 -14.86
CA VAL A 183 0.42 -23.05 -14.68
C VAL A 183 1.26 -22.67 -15.90
N LYS A 184 0.66 -21.97 -16.86
CA LYS A 184 1.44 -21.30 -17.92
C LYS A 184 2.39 -20.32 -17.25
N LYS A 185 3.69 -20.66 -17.22
CA LYS A 185 4.74 -19.78 -16.68
C LYS A 185 4.68 -18.45 -17.46
N SER A 186 4.43 -17.36 -16.76
CA SER A 186 4.37 -16.03 -17.37
C SER A 186 5.73 -15.65 -17.94
N ARG A 187 5.73 -14.98 -19.10
CA ARG A 187 6.93 -14.42 -19.73
C ARG A 187 7.72 -13.57 -18.72
N TYR A 188 9.01 -13.83 -18.58
CA TYR A 188 9.96 -13.03 -17.83
C TYR A 188 10.12 -11.65 -18.47
N THR A 189 10.07 -10.60 -17.65
CA THR A 189 10.42 -9.24 -18.05
C THR A 189 11.83 -8.91 -17.56
N SER A 190 12.50 -7.96 -18.20
CA SER A 190 13.82 -7.48 -17.77
C SER A 190 13.81 -7.04 -16.31
N TYR A 191 12.78 -6.27 -15.91
CA TYR A 191 12.58 -5.87 -14.52
C TYR A 191 12.41 -7.04 -13.55
N LEU A 192 11.69 -8.11 -13.95
CA LEU A 192 11.47 -9.26 -13.08
C LEU A 192 12.76 -10.03 -12.81
N ILE A 193 13.62 -10.20 -13.82
CA ILE A 193 14.92 -10.83 -13.66
C ILE A 193 15.79 -10.01 -12.71
N PHE A 194 15.91 -8.71 -12.96
CA PHE A 194 16.62 -7.79 -12.08
C PHE A 194 16.09 -7.86 -10.64
N ASN A 195 14.77 -7.76 -10.46
CA ASN A 195 14.15 -7.74 -9.15
C ASN A 195 14.47 -9.05 -8.39
N MET A 196 14.36 -10.20 -9.05
CA MET A 196 14.69 -11.50 -8.43
C MET A 196 16.14 -11.58 -7.96
N GLU A 197 17.10 -11.20 -8.80
CA GLU A 197 18.52 -11.25 -8.45
C GLU A 197 18.84 -10.28 -7.30
N ARG A 198 18.36 -9.04 -7.40
CA ARG A 198 18.63 -8.01 -6.39
C ARG A 198 17.96 -8.29 -5.04
N MET A 199 16.78 -8.89 -5.05
CA MET A 199 16.09 -9.34 -3.82
C MET A 199 16.90 -10.39 -3.07
N ILE A 200 17.55 -11.32 -3.80
CA ILE A 200 18.37 -12.37 -3.21
C ILE A 200 19.60 -11.76 -2.53
N GLU A 201 20.25 -10.80 -3.19
CA GLU A 201 21.39 -10.07 -2.63
C GLU A 201 21.02 -9.29 -1.36
N LEU A 202 19.96 -8.47 -1.44
CA LEU A 202 19.52 -7.65 -0.29
C LEU A 202 19.09 -8.51 0.91
N LYS A 203 18.49 -9.69 0.66
CA LYS A 203 18.15 -10.64 1.73
C LYS A 203 19.38 -11.35 2.29
N LYS A 204 20.42 -11.56 1.47
CA LYS A 204 21.70 -12.12 1.93
C LYS A 204 22.44 -11.12 2.83
N GLU A 205 22.43 -9.84 2.47
CA GLU A 205 23.06 -8.76 3.24
C GLU A 205 22.29 -8.44 4.52
N ASN A 206 20.96 -8.43 4.46
CA ASN A 206 20.11 -8.17 5.62
C ASN A 206 18.95 -9.19 5.68
N PRO A 207 19.14 -10.34 6.34
CA PRO A 207 18.11 -11.39 6.40
C PRO A 207 16.79 -10.99 7.09
N LYS A 208 16.79 -9.88 7.86
CA LYS A 208 15.61 -9.38 8.58
C LYS A 208 14.85 -8.29 7.81
N ILE A 209 15.32 -7.90 6.63
CA ILE A 209 14.64 -6.88 5.83
C ILE A 209 13.25 -7.37 5.40
N MET A 210 12.25 -6.50 5.58
CA MET A 210 10.87 -6.84 5.26
C MET A 210 10.63 -6.76 3.75
N PRO A 211 9.80 -7.65 3.16
CA PRO A 211 9.52 -7.66 1.72
C PRO A 211 9.05 -6.31 1.09
N PRO A 212 8.26 -5.47 1.79
CA PRO A 212 7.90 -4.14 1.27
C PRO A 212 9.11 -3.23 1.07
N GLU A 213 10.08 -3.25 1.99
CA GLU A 213 11.29 -2.42 1.91
C GLU A 213 12.20 -2.88 0.76
N LEU A 214 12.34 -4.19 0.58
CA LEU A 214 13.05 -4.74 -0.58
C LEU A 214 12.46 -4.24 -1.90
N THR A 215 11.13 -4.26 -2.02
CA THR A 215 10.43 -3.86 -3.24
C THR A 215 10.64 -2.37 -3.53
N LYS A 216 10.65 -1.56 -2.47
CA LYS A 216 10.92 -0.12 -2.57
C LYS A 216 12.35 0.15 -3.04
N ILE A 217 13.35 -0.49 -2.44
CA ILE A 217 14.77 -0.35 -2.81
C ILE A 217 14.99 -0.76 -4.26
N THR A 218 14.58 -1.98 -4.64
CA THR A 218 14.76 -2.48 -6.01
C THR A 218 14.03 -1.63 -7.05
N SER A 219 12.83 -1.12 -6.76
CA SER A 219 12.14 -0.21 -7.67
C SER A 219 12.87 1.11 -7.87
N GLN A 220 13.53 1.64 -6.83
CA GLN A 220 14.32 2.87 -6.93
C GLN A 220 15.61 2.63 -7.72
N GLU A 221 16.33 1.55 -7.42
CA GLU A 221 17.55 1.16 -8.14
C GLU A 221 17.28 0.92 -9.64
N TRP A 222 16.18 0.23 -9.99
CA TRP A 222 15.80 0.05 -11.40
C TRP A 222 15.55 1.38 -12.14
N LYS A 223 14.97 2.37 -11.46
CA LYS A 223 14.76 3.69 -12.04
C LYS A 223 16.07 4.43 -12.27
N ALA A 224 17.00 4.32 -11.32
CA ALA A 224 18.33 4.94 -11.37
C ALA A 224 19.31 4.24 -12.34
N MET A 225 19.03 2.99 -12.72
CA MET A 225 19.87 2.18 -13.59
C MET A 225 19.97 2.74 -15.01
N SER A 226 21.17 2.66 -15.62
CA SER A 226 21.40 3.12 -17.00
C SER A 226 20.72 2.22 -18.03
N ASP A 227 20.54 2.71 -19.26
CA ASP A 227 19.94 1.92 -20.34
C ASP A 227 20.81 0.73 -20.74
N GLU A 228 22.13 0.82 -20.60
CA GLU A 228 23.06 -0.28 -20.85
C GLU A 228 22.88 -1.42 -19.82
N GLN A 229 22.75 -1.06 -18.54
CA GLN A 229 22.47 -2.03 -17.48
C GLN A 229 21.08 -2.67 -17.66
N LYS A 230 20.06 -1.89 -18.06
CA LYS A 230 18.73 -2.42 -18.39
C LYS A 230 18.76 -3.33 -19.63
N LEU A 231 19.64 -3.06 -20.59
CA LEU A 231 19.82 -3.88 -21.79
C LEU A 231 20.36 -5.28 -21.45
N HIS A 232 21.27 -5.39 -20.48
CA HIS A 232 21.72 -6.68 -19.96
C HIS A 232 20.55 -7.54 -19.46
N TYR A 233 19.67 -6.98 -18.63
CA TYR A 233 18.49 -7.69 -18.12
C TYR A 233 17.44 -8.00 -19.20
N LYS A 234 17.37 -7.18 -20.26
CA LYS A 234 16.53 -7.46 -21.43
C LYS A 234 16.99 -8.74 -22.14
N LYS A 235 18.30 -8.88 -22.39
CA LYS A 235 18.88 -10.09 -23.00
C LYS A 235 18.65 -11.32 -22.13
N LEU A 236 18.88 -11.22 -20.82
CA LEU A 236 18.61 -12.33 -19.87
C LEU A 236 17.14 -12.75 -19.84
N ALA A 237 16.22 -11.78 -19.89
CA ALA A 237 14.79 -12.08 -19.94
C ALA A 237 14.41 -12.79 -21.23
N GLU A 238 14.91 -12.35 -22.38
CA GLU A 238 14.72 -13.01 -23.68
C GLU A 238 15.24 -14.45 -23.66
N GLU A 239 16.44 -14.67 -23.13
CA GLU A 239 17.03 -16.01 -22.99
C GLU A 239 16.19 -16.93 -22.10
N LYS A 240 15.79 -16.47 -20.90
CA LYS A 240 14.94 -17.27 -20.00
C LYS A 240 13.57 -17.54 -20.60
N ASN A 241 13.02 -16.61 -21.37
CA ASN A 241 11.76 -16.83 -22.08
C ASN A 241 11.90 -17.91 -23.15
N ASN A 242 12.97 -17.89 -23.94
CA ASN A 242 13.22 -18.87 -24.99
C ASN A 242 13.40 -20.28 -24.40
N ARG A 243 14.11 -20.42 -23.26
CA ARG A 243 14.25 -21.70 -22.54
C ARG A 243 12.94 -22.27 -22.00
N VAL A 244 11.95 -21.43 -21.72
CA VAL A 244 10.63 -21.86 -21.22
C VAL A 244 9.68 -22.25 -22.36
N GLN A 245 9.98 -21.88 -23.60
CA GLN A 245 9.17 -22.24 -24.78
C GLN A 245 9.66 -23.51 -25.51
N GLN A 246 10.88 -23.99 -25.21
CA GLN A 246 11.42 -25.26 -25.68
C GLN A 246 11.00 -26.39 -24.72
#